data_AF-A0A348ZVL0-F1
#
_entry.id   AF-A0A348ZVL0-F1
#
_cell.length_a   1.000
_cell.length_b   1.000
_cell.length_c   1.000
_cell.angle_alpha   90.00
_cell.angle_beta   90.00
_cell.angle_gamma   90.00
#
_symmetry.space_group_name_H-M   'P 1'
#
loop_
_entity.id
_entity.type
_entity.pdbx_description
1 polymer ?
#
loop_
_entity_poly.entity_id
_entity_poly.type
_entity_poly.pdbx_seq_one_letter_code
_entity_poly.pdbx_strand_id
1 'polypeptide(L)'
;ILAHPGLITEELASLAKERGVLLEISARKGHSLTNGHLARVAGLTGAKLVYNTDAHESSDLTNAEDAKRIVVGAGLFPGDFVKMQQNALELVNRVIKGSK
;
A
#
# COMPACT_ATOMS: atom_id res chain seq x y z
N ILE A 1 -0.80 -3.67 -9.16
CA ILE A 1 -0.49 -3.57 -7.71
C ILE A 1 0.22 -4.86 -7.34
N LEU A 2 1.22 -4.82 -6.47
CA LEU A 2 1.72 -6.02 -5.79
C LEU A 2 0.98 -6.14 -4.46
N ALA A 3 0.06 -7.11 -4.38
CA ALA A 3 -0.64 -7.45 -3.14
C ALA A 3 0.39 -7.92 -2.10
N HIS A 4 0.21 -7.50 -0.86
CA HIS A 4 1.23 -7.42 0.20
C HIS A 4 2.49 -8.31 -0.02
N PRO A 5 3.61 -7.76 -0.54
CA PRO A 5 4.76 -8.57 -0.97
C PRO A 5 5.67 -9.03 0.17
N GLY A 6 5.28 -8.80 1.43
CA GLY A 6 6.03 -9.22 2.60
C GLY A 6 7.43 -8.59 2.68
N LEU A 7 8.46 -9.43 2.72
CA LEU A 7 9.87 -9.04 2.80
C LEU A 7 10.46 -8.68 1.43
N ILE A 8 9.84 -7.74 0.71
CA ILE A 8 10.34 -7.27 -0.59
C ILE A 8 11.74 -6.63 -0.45
N THR A 9 12.59 -6.81 -1.46
CA THR A 9 13.91 -6.18 -1.52
C THR A 9 13.84 -4.77 -2.10
N GLU A 10 14.86 -3.95 -1.84
CA GLU A 10 14.96 -2.59 -2.44
C GLU A 10 15.06 -2.64 -3.97
N GLU A 11 15.71 -3.67 -4.53
CA GLU A 11 15.78 -3.89 -5.99
C GLU A 11 14.38 -4.10 -6.59
N LEU A 12 13.59 -5.00 -6.01
CA LEU A 12 12.23 -5.29 -6.49
C LEU A 12 11.29 -4.11 -6.27
N ALA A 13 11.44 -3.38 -5.15
CA ALA A 13 10.66 -2.16 -4.91
C ALA A 13 11.02 -1.03 -5.89
N SER A 14 12.30 -0.89 -6.25
CA SER A 14 12.77 0.05 -7.27
C SER A 14 12.22 -0.30 -8.65
N LEU A 15 12.24 -1.59 -9.01
CA LEU A 15 11.61 -2.07 -10.24
C LEU A 15 10.09 -1.82 -10.25
N ALA A 16 9.41 -2.02 -9.11
CA ALA A 16 7.98 -1.73 -9.00
C ALA A 16 7.69 -0.25 -9.26
N LYS A 17 8.51 0.66 -8.70
CA LYS A 17 8.43 2.09 -8.98
C LYS A 17 8.60 2.40 -10.46
N GLU A 18 9.65 1.89 -11.11
CA GLU A 18 9.92 2.11 -12.54
C GLU A 18 8.76 1.64 -13.43
N ARG A 19 8.12 0.53 -13.06
CA ARG A 19 6.96 -0.02 -13.77
C ARG A 19 5.64 0.66 -13.40
N GLY A 20 5.64 1.65 -12.50
CA GLY A 20 4.44 2.31 -12.01
C GLY A 20 3.48 1.34 -11.30
N VAL A 21 4.05 0.35 -10.60
CA VAL A 21 3.36 -0.65 -9.78
C VAL A 21 3.39 -0.20 -8.32
N LEU A 22 2.23 -0.16 -7.68
CA LEU A 22 2.06 0.21 -6.28
C LEU A 22 2.26 -1.01 -5.38
N LEU A 23 2.81 -0.80 -4.19
CA LEU A 23 2.98 -1.81 -3.14
C LEU A 23 1.90 -1.67 -2.06
N GLU A 24 1.37 -2.79 -1.57
CA GLU A 24 0.23 -2.77 -0.64
C GLU A 24 0.64 -2.87 0.84
N ILE A 25 0.25 -1.87 1.62
CA ILE A 25 0.11 -1.98 3.09
C ILE A 25 -1.23 -2.65 3.38
N SER A 26 -1.21 -3.78 4.09
CA SER A 26 -2.40 -4.60 4.30
C SER A 26 -2.91 -4.50 5.74
N ALA A 27 -4.23 -4.49 5.91
CA ALA A 27 -4.90 -4.66 7.21
C ALA A 27 -5.00 -6.13 7.62
N ARG A 28 -4.79 -7.07 6.69
CA ARG A 28 -5.06 -8.49 6.92
C ARG A 28 -4.12 -9.05 7.98
N LYS A 29 -4.73 -9.75 8.94
CA LYS A 29 -4.03 -10.45 10.02
C LYS A 29 -2.99 -11.40 9.44
N GLY A 30 -1.77 -11.39 9.98
CA GLY A 30 -0.65 -12.18 9.49
C GLY A 30 0.13 -11.50 8.37
N HIS A 31 -0.53 -11.02 7.31
CA HIS A 31 0.14 -10.23 6.25
C HIS A 31 0.70 -8.92 6.81
N SER A 32 -0.03 -8.25 7.70
CA SER A 32 0.37 -6.97 8.28
C SER A 32 1.66 -7.00 9.11
N LEU A 33 2.19 -8.17 9.47
CA LEU A 33 3.42 -8.34 10.24
C LEU A 33 4.64 -7.68 9.57
N THR A 34 4.65 -7.64 8.24
CA THR A 34 5.76 -7.08 7.44
C THR A 34 5.48 -5.67 6.90
N ASN A 35 4.38 -5.03 7.30
CA ASN A 35 4.04 -3.67 6.89
C ASN A 35 5.17 -2.67 7.21
N GLY A 36 5.80 -2.79 8.38
CA GLY A 36 6.92 -1.91 8.76
C GLY A 36 8.14 -2.03 7.85
N HIS A 37 8.48 -3.25 7.44
CA HIS A 37 9.55 -3.47 6.46
C HIS A 37 9.19 -2.88 5.10
N LEU A 38 7.96 -3.10 4.63
CA LEU A 38 7.48 -2.58 3.36
C LEU A 38 7.49 -1.04 3.33
N ALA A 39 7.01 -0.40 4.40
CA ALA A 39 7.02 1.04 4.55
C ALA A 39 8.45 1.62 4.48
N ARG A 40 9.40 1.01 5.19
CA ARG A 40 10.82 1.41 5.16
C ARG A 40 11.41 1.29 3.74
N VAL A 41 11.22 0.14 3.10
CA VAL A 41 11.76 -0.10 1.74
C VAL A 41 11.12 0.85 0.71
N ALA A 42 9.82 1.10 0.80
CA ALA A 42 9.14 2.05 -0.06
C ALA A 42 9.67 3.48 0.14
N GLY A 43 9.95 3.88 1.39
CA GLY A 43 10.58 5.16 1.70
C GLY A 43 11.98 5.32 1.09
N LEU A 44 12.80 4.27 1.12
CA LEU A 44 14.16 4.30 0.56
C LEU A 44 14.17 4.37 -0.98
N THR A 45 13.24 3.67 -1.63
CA THR A 45 13.21 3.53 -3.09
C THR A 45 12.31 4.59 -3.77
N GLY A 46 11.36 5.15 -3.03
CA GLY A 46 10.31 6.02 -3.54
C GLY A 46 9.18 5.26 -4.24
N ALA A 47 9.03 3.96 -3.98
CA ALA A 47 7.90 3.19 -4.46
C ALA A 47 6.58 3.71 -3.87
N LYS A 48 5.55 3.86 -4.71
CA LYS A 48 4.24 4.32 -4.26
C LYS A 48 3.51 3.21 -3.50
N LEU A 49 2.84 3.59 -2.41
CA LEU A 49 2.07 2.68 -1.58
C LEU A 49 0.56 2.81 -1.83
N VAL A 50 -0.18 1.74 -1.55
CA VAL A 50 -1.64 1.68 -1.47
C VAL A 50 -2.05 0.95 -0.19
N TYR A 51 -3.23 1.24 0.34
CA TYR A 51 -3.81 0.52 1.48
C TYR A 51 -4.89 -0.44 0.99
N ASN A 52 -4.94 -1.65 1.53
CA ASN A 52 -6.02 -2.60 1.30
C ASN A 52 -6.35 -3.39 2.57
N THR A 53 -7.62 -3.77 2.73
CA THR A 53 -8.03 -4.61 3.85
C THR A 53 -7.80 -6.09 3.61
N ASP A 54 -7.77 -6.53 2.34
CA ASP A 54 -7.72 -7.93 1.92
C ASP A 54 -8.77 -8.76 2.68
N ALA A 55 -10.01 -8.24 2.66
CA ALA A 55 -11.11 -8.70 3.49
C ALA A 55 -11.72 -10.00 2.95
N HIS A 56 -11.80 -11.02 3.80
CA HIS A 56 -12.49 -12.28 3.52
C HIS A 56 -13.85 -12.37 4.24
N GLU A 57 -14.03 -11.57 5.29
CA GLU A 57 -15.27 -11.44 6.06
C GLU A 57 -15.56 -9.97 6.37
N SER A 58 -16.80 -9.65 6.76
CA SER A 58 -17.22 -8.26 7.04
C SER A 58 -16.42 -7.60 8.17
N SER A 59 -15.97 -8.40 9.15
CA SER A 59 -15.10 -7.98 10.25
C SER A 59 -13.69 -7.58 9.83
N ASP A 60 -13.24 -7.91 8.62
CA ASP A 60 -11.94 -7.47 8.09
C ASP A 60 -11.98 -6.04 7.54
N LEU A 61 -13.17 -5.47 7.31
CA LEU A 61 -13.31 -4.10 6.80
C LEU A 61 -12.93 -3.09 7.87
N THR A 62 -12.06 -2.15 7.51
CA THR A 62 -11.63 -1.05 8.38
C THR A 62 -12.29 0.26 7.97
N ASN A 63 -12.74 1.05 8.94
CA ASN A 63 -13.06 2.45 8.68
C ASN A 63 -11.75 3.27 8.47
N ALA A 64 -11.90 4.53 8.07
CA ALA A 64 -10.74 5.39 7.78
C ALA A 64 -9.85 5.66 9.01
N GLU A 65 -10.40 5.64 10.22
CA GLU A 65 -9.62 5.87 11.43
C GLU A 65 -8.76 4.66 11.77
N ASP A 66 -9.32 3.45 11.67
CA ASP A 66 -8.58 2.21 11.87
C ASP A 66 -7.51 2.00 10.79
N ALA A 67 -7.81 2.35 9.53
CA ALA A 67 -6.84 2.34 8.45
C ALA A 67 -5.64 3.25 8.73
N LYS A 68 -5.88 4.48 9.22
CA LYS A 68 -4.79 5.39 9.63
C LYS A 68 -3.95 4.80 10.76
N ARG A 69 -4.57 4.17 11.76
CA ARG A 69 -3.85 3.51 12.86
C ARG A 69 -2.93 2.41 12.34
N ILE A 70 -3.40 1.60 11.40
CA ILE A 70 -2.60 0.53 10.76
C ILE A 70 -1.43 1.14 9.98
N VAL A 71 -1.68 2.18 9.18
CA VAL A 71 -0.63 2.88 8.43
C VAL A 71 0.42 3.48 9.37
N VAL A 72 0.00 4.12 10.46
CA VAL A 72 0.93 4.65 11.48
C VAL A 72 1.68 3.52 12.20
N GLY A 73 1.01 2.41 12.50
CA GLY A 73 1.62 1.20 13.06
C GLY A 73 2.68 0.58 12.15
N ALA A 74 2.60 0.82 10.84
CA ALA A 74 3.64 0.46 9.88
C ALA A 74 4.85 1.41 9.88
N GLY A 75 4.87 2.44 10.73
CA GLY A 75 5.95 3.42 10.80
C GLY A 75 5.81 4.58 9.80
N LEU A 76 4.62 4.80 9.25
CA LEU A 76 4.29 5.94 8.38
C LEU A 76 3.57 7.05 9.16
N PHE A 77 3.31 8.18 8.51
CA PHE A 77 2.58 9.30 9.10
C PHE A 77 1.08 9.25 8.75
N PRO A 78 0.19 9.87 9.56
CA PRO A 78 -1.24 9.90 9.26
C PRO A 78 -1.58 10.46 7.86
N GLY A 79 -0.77 11.40 7.35
CA GLY A 79 -0.93 11.95 6.00
C GLY A 79 -0.61 10.96 4.88
N ASP A 80 0.15 9.90 5.15
CA ASP A 80 0.50 8.91 4.13
C ASP A 80 -0.69 8.04 3.75
N PHE A 81 -1.66 7.82 4.66
CA PHE A 81 -2.93 7.17 4.29
C PHE A 81 -3.67 7.98 3.22
N VAL A 82 -3.71 9.32 3.35
CA VAL A 82 -4.34 10.18 2.34
C VAL A 82 -3.60 10.10 1.00
N LYS A 83 -2.26 10.08 1.02
CA LYS A 83 -1.46 9.86 -0.19
C LYS A 83 -1.72 8.49 -0.82
N MET A 84 -1.91 7.43 -0.03
CA MET A 84 -2.26 6.10 -0.54
C MET A 84 -3.61 6.11 -1.25
N GLN A 85 -4.62 6.83 -0.72
CA GLN A 85 -5.91 7.01 -1.38
C GLN A 85 -5.77 7.79 -2.71
N GLN A 86 -4.92 8.82 -2.73
CA GLN A 86 -4.59 9.56 -3.96
C GLN A 86 -3.90 8.66 -4.99
N ASN A 87 -2.92 7.85 -4.56
CA ASN A 87 -2.24 6.89 -5.44
C ASN A 87 -3.22 5.87 -6.04
N ALA A 88 -4.20 5.40 -5.26
CA ALA A 88 -5.26 4.51 -5.74
C ALA A 88 -6.14 5.20 -6.80
N LEU A 89 -6.54 6.45 -6.56
CA LEU A 89 -7.32 7.24 -7.51
C LEU A 89 -6.54 7.53 -8.81
N GLU A 90 -5.25 7.86 -8.70
CA GLU A 90 -4.35 8.02 -9.86
C GLU A 90 -4.28 6.74 -10.69
N LEU A 91 -4.15 5.57 -10.03
CA LEU A 91 -4.14 4.28 -10.70
C LEU A 91 -5.44 4.02 -11.45
N VAL A 92 -6.60 4.23 -10.82
CA VAL A 92 -7.91 4.07 -11.43
C VAL A 92 -8.06 5.00 -12.64
N ASN A 93 -7.70 6.27 -12.48
CA ASN A 93 -7.75 7.26 -13.57
C ASN A 93 -6.87 6.85 -14.76
N ARG A 94 -5.67 6.32 -14.50
CA ARG A 94 -4.78 5.81 -15.56
C ARG A 94 -5.42 4.66 -16.32
N VAL A 95 -6.01 3.70 -15.61
CA VAL A 95 -6.66 2.52 -16.21
C VAL A 95 -7.88 2.94 -17.03
N ILE A 96 -8.75 3.79 -16.48
CA ILE A 96 -9.95 4.26 -17.18
C ILE A 96 -9.60 5.11 -18.41
N LYS A 97 -8.64 6.04 -18.31
CA LYS A 97 -8.24 6.91 -19.44
C LYS A 97 -7.47 6.17 -20.53
N GLY A 98 -6.68 5.15 -20.18
CA GLY A 98 -5.91 4.33 -21.10
C GLY A 98 -6.70 3.21 -21.78
N SER A 99 -7.97 3.02 -21.44
CA SER A 99 -8.86 2.00 -22.04
C SER A 99 -9.62 2.51 -23.28
N LYS A 100 -9.02 3.42 -24.05
CA LYS A 100 -9.54 3.91 -25.33
C LYS A 100 -8.80 3.31 -26.50
#